data_AF-A0A2J8J4S7-F1
#
_entry.id   AF-A0A2J8J4S7-F1
#
_cell.length_a   1.000
_cell.length_b   1.000
_cell.length_c   1.000
_cell.angle_alpha   90.00
_cell.angle_beta   90.00
_cell.angle_gamma   90.00
#
_symmetry.space_group_name_H-M   'P 1'
#
loop_
_entity.id
_entity.type
_entity.pdbx_description
1 polymer ?
#
loop_
_entity_poly.entity_id
_entity_poly.type
_entity_poly.pdbx_seq_one_letter_code
_entity_poly.pdbx_strand_id
1 'polypeptide(L)'
;MTLKASEGESGGSMHTALSDLYLEHLLQKRSRPEKETKGMISLKVIPNQQSRLPALQMFMRAQFDYDPKKDNLIPCKEAGLKFATGDIIQIINKDDSNWWQGRVEGSSKESAGLIPSPELQEWRVASMAQSAPSEAPSCSPFGKKKKYKDKYLAKH
;
A
#
# COMPACT_ATOMS: atom_id res chain seq x y z
N MET A 1 -56.17 -17.89 47.82
CA MET A 1 -56.63 -16.53 47.41
C MET A 1 -55.47 -15.61 47.82
N THR A 2 -54.68 -14.98 46.97
CA THR A 2 -54.89 -14.46 45.61
C THR A 2 -53.51 -14.36 44.95
N LEU A 3 -53.44 -14.77 43.69
CA LEU A 3 -52.30 -14.50 42.79
C LEU A 3 -52.45 -13.10 42.16
N LYS A 4 -51.32 -12.44 41.87
CA LYS A 4 -51.01 -11.53 40.72
C LYS A 4 -50.05 -10.42 41.17
N ALA A 5 -49.22 -9.77 40.35
CA ALA A 5 -48.53 -10.00 39.06
C ALA A 5 -47.84 -8.64 38.76
N SER A 6 -46.65 -8.60 38.16
CA SER A 6 -46.19 -7.52 37.25
C SER A 6 -44.81 -7.90 36.73
N GLU A 7 -44.74 -8.28 35.45
CA GLU A 7 -44.24 -7.42 34.37
C GLU A 7 -42.71 -7.44 34.32
N GLY A 8 -42.21 -8.24 33.38
CA GLY A 8 -40.88 -8.00 32.87
C GLY A 8 -40.88 -6.76 31.99
N GLU A 9 -39.74 -6.10 31.90
CA GLU A 9 -39.19 -5.69 30.62
C GLU A 9 -37.74 -5.27 30.77
N SER A 10 -36.98 -5.67 29.75
CA SER A 10 -35.79 -5.02 29.22
C SER A 10 -34.63 -4.78 30.18
N GLY A 11 -33.61 -5.64 30.05
CA GLY A 11 -32.27 -5.40 30.56
C GLY A 11 -31.71 -4.11 29.95
N GLY A 12 -31.98 -2.99 30.62
CA GLY A 12 -31.29 -1.72 30.39
C GLY A 12 -29.81 -1.94 30.68
N SER A 13 -29.02 -1.99 29.62
CA SER A 13 -27.57 -1.90 29.71
C SER A 13 -27.24 -0.64 30.49
N MET A 14 -26.77 -0.80 31.73
CA MET A 14 -26.34 0.30 32.60
C MET A 14 -25.13 0.96 31.96
N HIS A 15 -25.36 1.87 31.03
CA HIS A 15 -24.31 2.66 30.43
C HIS A 15 -23.81 3.61 31.51
N THR A 16 -22.67 3.26 32.10
CA THR A 16 -22.10 4.06 33.18
C THR A 16 -21.59 5.38 32.61
N ALA A 17 -21.79 6.47 33.33
CA ALA A 17 -21.26 7.79 32.95
C ALA A 17 -19.74 7.76 32.68
N LEU A 18 -19.01 6.80 33.26
CA LEU A 18 -17.60 6.55 32.97
C LEU A 18 -17.37 6.04 31.53
N SER A 19 -18.25 5.18 31.01
CA SER A 19 -18.23 4.71 29.62
C SER A 19 -18.53 5.84 28.64
N ASP A 20 -19.51 6.70 28.95
CA ASP A 20 -19.85 7.87 28.14
C ASP A 20 -18.72 8.90 28.10
N LEU A 21 -18.13 9.21 29.26
CA LEU A 21 -16.99 10.13 29.33
C LEU A 21 -15.75 9.58 28.61
N TYR A 22 -15.56 8.25 28.61
CA TYR A 22 -14.46 7.62 27.88
C TYR A 22 -14.66 7.69 26.36
N LEU A 23 -15.88 7.47 25.87
CA LEU A 23 -16.23 7.63 24.46
C LEU A 23 -16.09 9.10 24.00
N GLU A 24 -16.60 10.04 24.78
CA GLU A 24 -16.41 11.49 24.54
C GLU A 24 -14.92 11.85 24.47
N HIS A 25 -14.12 11.37 25.43
CA HIS A 25 -12.68 11.61 25.44
C HIS A 25 -11.94 11.02 24.22
N LEU A 26 -12.38 9.86 23.72
CA LEU A 26 -11.82 9.24 22.51
C LEU A 26 -12.23 9.98 21.23
N LEU A 27 -13.47 10.49 21.17
CA LEU A 27 -13.94 11.32 20.06
C LEU A 27 -13.17 12.65 20.02
N GLN A 28 -12.96 13.29 21.17
CA GLN A 28 -12.15 14.51 21.31
C GLN A 28 -10.70 14.32 20.85
N LYS A 29 -10.11 13.14 21.13
CA LYS A 29 -8.75 12.79 20.66
C LYS A 29 -8.67 12.57 19.15
N ARG A 30 -9.78 12.19 18.51
CA ARG A 30 -9.86 11.94 17.06
C ARG A 30 -10.13 13.22 16.27
N SER A 31 -10.86 14.18 16.83
CA SER A 31 -11.09 15.49 16.23
C SER A 31 -9.93 16.45 16.54
N ARG A 32 -8.74 16.19 16.02
CA ARG A 32 -7.77 17.27 15.83
C ARG A 32 -8.15 17.95 14.52
N PRO A 33 -8.74 19.16 14.53
CA PRO A 33 -8.92 19.91 13.30
C PRO A 33 -7.52 20.19 12.74
N GLU A 34 -7.24 19.68 11.54
CA GLU A 34 -6.13 20.13 10.74
C GLU A 34 -6.29 21.64 10.59
N LYS A 35 -5.39 22.41 11.19
CA LYS A 35 -5.52 23.87 11.18
C LYS A 35 -5.29 24.33 9.76
N GLU A 36 -6.37 24.70 9.08
CA GLU A 36 -6.31 25.35 7.78
C GLU A 36 -5.53 26.66 7.96
N THR A 37 -4.28 26.68 7.54
CA THR A 37 -3.42 27.87 7.65
C THR A 37 -3.83 28.86 6.58
N LYS A 38 -4.81 29.71 6.88
CA LYS A 38 -5.14 30.89 6.07
C LYS A 38 -4.24 32.05 6.51
N GLY A 39 -3.18 32.29 5.75
CA GLY A 39 -2.20 33.33 6.02
C GLY A 39 -1.06 33.31 5.02
N MET A 40 -0.29 34.40 4.94
CA MET A 40 0.90 34.48 4.10
C MET A 40 2.02 33.62 4.69
N ILE A 41 2.51 32.65 3.91
CA ILE A 41 3.64 31.79 4.30
C ILE A 41 4.91 32.37 3.67
N SER A 42 5.82 32.88 4.50
CA SER A 42 7.13 33.37 4.06
C SER A 42 8.19 32.30 4.29
N LEU A 43 8.62 31.62 3.23
CA LEU A 43 9.70 30.62 3.27
C LEU A 43 11.01 31.27 2.83
N LYS A 44 12.04 31.24 3.69
CA LYS A 44 13.41 31.63 3.30
C LYS A 44 14.11 30.44 2.66
N VAL A 45 14.09 30.38 1.34
CA VAL A 45 14.76 29.32 0.58
C VAL A 45 16.25 29.61 0.51
N ILE A 46 17.07 28.73 1.07
CA ILE A 46 18.51 28.72 0.82
C ILE A 46 18.74 27.78 -0.37
N PRO A 47 19.16 28.27 -1.54
CA PRO A 47 19.36 27.41 -2.70
C PRO A 47 20.52 26.45 -2.42
N ASN A 48 20.23 25.16 -2.38
CA ASN A 48 21.25 24.12 -2.45
C ASN A 48 21.53 23.86 -3.93
N GLN A 49 22.59 24.47 -4.47
CA GLN A 49 23.02 24.26 -5.85
C GLN A 49 23.78 22.94 -5.97
N GLN A 50 23.09 21.81 -5.84
CA GLN A 50 23.57 20.60 -6.48
C GLN A 50 23.41 20.81 -7.99
N SER A 51 24.51 20.71 -8.74
CA SER A 51 24.55 20.72 -10.19
C SER A 51 23.65 19.60 -10.74
N ARG A 52 22.37 19.92 -10.93
CA ARG A 52 21.41 19.03 -11.59
C ARG A 52 21.77 19.06 -13.06
N LEU A 53 22.64 18.15 -13.48
CA LEU A 53 22.74 17.75 -14.88
C LEU A 53 21.31 17.54 -15.42
N PRO A 54 21.02 17.82 -16.71
CA PRO A 54 19.70 17.58 -17.28
C PRO A 54 19.25 16.18 -16.88
N ALA A 55 18.21 16.10 -16.04
CA ALA A 55 17.78 14.82 -15.50
C ALA A 55 17.38 13.95 -16.69
N LEU A 56 18.11 12.86 -16.92
CA LEU A 56 17.73 11.87 -17.92
C LEU A 56 16.31 11.43 -17.58
N GLN A 57 15.37 11.75 -18.47
CA GLN A 57 13.98 11.39 -18.26
C GLN A 57 13.87 9.87 -18.37
N MET A 58 13.36 9.25 -17.32
CA MET A 58 13.15 7.81 -17.24
C MET A 58 11.66 7.54 -17.22
N PHE A 59 11.21 6.56 -18.01
CA PHE A 59 9.83 6.13 -18.08
C PHE A 59 9.75 4.63 -17.85
N MET A 60 8.69 4.18 -17.21
CA MET A 60 8.42 2.78 -16.93
C MET A 60 6.98 2.45 -17.29
N ARG A 61 6.73 1.20 -17.70
CA ARG A 61 5.38 0.69 -17.89
C ARG A 61 4.97 -0.18 -16.71
N ALA A 62 3.86 0.17 -16.07
CA ALA A 62 3.31 -0.60 -14.96
C ALA A 62 2.95 -2.03 -15.39
N GLN A 63 3.36 -3.03 -14.59
CA GLN A 63 3.07 -4.45 -14.81
C GLN A 63 2.00 -4.99 -13.86
N PHE A 64 1.46 -4.14 -12.99
CA PHE A 64 0.44 -4.48 -12.01
C PHE A 64 -0.39 -3.23 -11.68
N ASP A 65 -1.53 -3.43 -11.02
CA ASP A 65 -2.39 -2.35 -10.54
C ASP A 65 -1.98 -1.93 -9.13
N TYR A 66 -1.91 -0.64 -8.86
CA TYR A 66 -1.58 -0.10 -7.54
C TYR A 66 -2.63 0.87 -7.06
N ASP A 67 -3.21 0.60 -5.89
CA ASP A 67 -4.12 1.51 -5.20
C ASP A 67 -3.51 1.96 -3.86
N PRO A 68 -3.03 3.21 -3.73
CA PRO A 68 -2.38 3.70 -2.52
C PRO A 68 -3.32 3.71 -1.30
N LYS A 69 -4.65 3.69 -1.52
CA LYS A 69 -5.60 3.60 -0.40
C LYS A 69 -5.53 2.24 0.31
N LYS A 70 -5.15 1.19 -0.43
CA LYS A 70 -5.02 -0.19 0.07
C LYS A 70 -3.63 -0.50 0.63
N ASP A 71 -2.65 0.36 0.38
CA ASP A 71 -1.29 0.18 0.91
C ASP A 71 -1.21 0.74 2.34
N ASN A 72 -0.77 -0.08 3.29
CA ASN A 72 -0.58 0.33 4.68
C ASN A 72 0.86 0.78 4.98
N LEU A 73 1.79 0.53 4.05
CA LEU A 73 3.20 0.91 4.18
C LEU A 73 3.47 2.32 3.64
N ILE A 74 2.54 2.89 2.87
CA ILE A 74 2.72 4.23 2.30
C ILE A 74 2.74 5.29 3.40
N PRO A 75 3.72 6.21 3.41
CA PRO A 75 3.82 7.25 4.44
C PRO A 75 2.62 8.20 4.48
N CYS A 76 2.07 8.53 3.31
CA CYS A 76 0.90 9.41 3.15
C CYS A 76 0.07 8.90 1.98
N LYS A 77 -1.17 8.47 2.26
CA LYS A 77 -2.07 7.88 1.25
C LYS A 77 -2.49 8.90 0.18
N GLU A 78 -2.67 10.16 0.55
CA GLU A 78 -3.03 11.21 -0.41
C GLU A 78 -1.91 11.52 -1.40
N ALA A 79 -0.66 11.32 -0.99
CA ALA A 79 0.51 11.51 -1.85
C ALA A 79 0.74 10.33 -2.82
N GLY A 80 0.00 9.23 -2.68
CA GLY A 80 0.17 8.04 -3.52
C GLY A 80 -0.32 8.25 -4.95
N LEU A 81 0.46 7.76 -5.92
CA LEU A 81 0.05 7.71 -7.31
C LEU A 81 -0.70 6.41 -7.59
N LYS A 82 -2.01 6.48 -7.79
CA LYS A 82 -2.79 5.33 -8.29
C LYS A 82 -2.47 5.11 -9.77
N PHE A 83 -2.22 3.87 -10.16
CA PHE A 83 -1.99 3.46 -11.56
C PHE A 83 -2.53 2.06 -11.83
N ALA A 84 -2.75 1.76 -13.10
CA ALA A 84 -3.15 0.45 -13.59
C ALA A 84 -2.05 -0.18 -14.46
N THR A 85 -2.14 -1.49 -14.65
CA THR A 85 -1.28 -2.24 -15.55
C THR A 85 -1.33 -1.64 -16.96
N GLY A 86 -0.17 -1.36 -17.54
CA GLY A 86 -0.03 -0.74 -18.84
C GLY A 86 0.21 0.78 -18.81
N ASP A 87 -0.06 1.45 -17.69
CA ASP A 87 0.23 2.89 -17.55
C ASP A 87 1.72 3.18 -17.75
N ILE A 88 2.03 4.25 -18.47
CA ILE A 88 3.38 4.78 -18.60
C ILE A 88 3.61 5.82 -17.51
N ILE A 89 4.63 5.61 -16.70
CA ILE A 89 4.96 6.43 -15.53
C ILE A 89 6.33 7.04 -15.76
N GLN A 90 6.37 8.38 -15.75
CA GLN A 90 7.62 9.13 -15.69
C GLN A 90 8.19 9.03 -14.27
N ILE A 91 9.45 8.62 -14.16
CA ILE A 91 10.18 8.55 -12.89
C ILE A 91 10.90 9.88 -12.66
N ILE A 92 10.56 10.55 -11.56
CA ILE A 92 11.04 11.89 -11.19
C ILE A 92 12.16 11.79 -10.15
N ASN A 93 11.98 10.94 -9.14
CA ASN A 93 12.98 10.68 -8.10
C ASN A 93 12.94 9.21 -7.68
N LYS A 94 14.11 8.59 -7.53
CA LYS A 94 14.28 7.19 -7.07
C LYS A 94 15.31 7.04 -5.95
N ASP A 95 15.66 8.14 -5.29
CA ASP A 95 16.71 8.17 -4.27
C ASP A 95 16.30 7.39 -3.00
N ASP A 96 14.99 7.25 -2.76
CA ASP A 96 14.45 6.40 -1.69
C ASP A 96 14.31 4.95 -2.18
N SER A 97 14.71 4.00 -1.34
CA SER A 97 14.74 2.58 -1.68
C SER A 97 13.36 1.92 -1.74
N ASN A 98 12.35 2.49 -1.09
CA ASN A 98 11.00 1.92 -0.98
C ASN A 98 9.96 2.71 -1.80
N TRP A 99 10.14 4.03 -1.92
CA TRP A 99 9.14 4.94 -2.46
C TRP A 99 9.70 5.88 -3.51
N TRP A 100 9.41 5.59 -4.77
CA TRP A 100 9.80 6.47 -5.86
C TRP A 100 8.75 7.54 -6.11
N GLN A 101 9.17 8.67 -6.66
CA GLN A 101 8.27 9.73 -7.11
C GLN A 101 8.09 9.61 -8.61
N GLY A 102 6.85 9.53 -9.05
CA GLY A 102 6.52 9.49 -10.46
C GLY A 102 5.23 10.20 -10.82
N ARG A 103 4.94 10.24 -12.11
CA ARG A 103 3.69 10.78 -12.65
C ARG A 103 3.26 9.93 -13.85
N VAL A 104 1.96 9.64 -13.96
CA VAL A 104 1.41 9.01 -15.16
C VAL A 104 1.48 9.98 -16.34
N GLU A 105 1.99 9.51 -17.47
CA GLU A 105 2.09 10.27 -18.71
C GLU A 105 0.70 10.68 -19.20
N GLY A 106 0.55 11.94 -19.63
CA GLY A 106 -0.74 12.49 -20.07
C GLY A 106 -1.73 12.81 -18.93
N SER A 107 -1.35 12.63 -17.66
CA SER A 107 -2.20 13.06 -16.55
C SER A 107 -2.19 14.58 -16.37
N SER A 108 -3.36 15.14 -16.04
CA SER A 108 -3.53 16.58 -15.75
C SER A 108 -2.97 17.00 -14.39
N LYS A 109 -2.52 16.06 -13.57
CA LYS A 109 -1.91 16.35 -12.26
C LYS A 109 -0.47 16.78 -12.46
N GLU A 110 -0.18 18.02 -12.07
CA GLU A 110 1.17 18.56 -12.13
C GLU A 110 2.07 18.09 -10.96
N SER A 111 1.50 17.45 -9.95
CA SER A 111 2.27 16.91 -8.83
C SER A 111 2.79 15.50 -9.14
N ALA A 112 4.01 15.22 -8.67
CA ALA A 112 4.47 13.85 -8.51
C ALA A 112 3.64 13.14 -7.43
N GLY A 113 3.55 11.82 -7.52
CA GLY A 113 3.00 10.96 -6.47
C GLY A 113 3.93 9.79 -6.17
N LEU A 114 3.73 9.16 -5.02
CA LEU A 114 4.54 8.04 -4.55
C LEU A 114 4.10 6.73 -5.21
N ILE A 115 5.07 6.00 -5.73
CA ILE A 115 4.93 4.63 -6.24
C ILE A 115 5.87 3.70 -5.45
N PRO A 116 5.49 2.44 -5.20
CA PRO A 116 6.40 1.48 -4.58
C PRO A 116 7.57 1.16 -5.53
N SER A 117 8.77 1.02 -4.98
CA SER A 117 9.95 0.60 -5.74
C SER A 117 9.80 -0.85 -6.25
N PRO A 118 10.49 -1.23 -7.33
CA PRO A 118 10.52 -2.62 -7.81
C PRO A 118 10.91 -3.61 -6.71
N GLU A 119 11.90 -3.26 -5.88
CA GLU A 119 12.40 -4.12 -4.80
C GLU A 119 11.34 -4.36 -3.73
N LEU A 120 10.61 -3.30 -3.33
CA LEU A 120 9.50 -3.43 -2.38
C LEU A 120 8.37 -4.31 -2.96
N GLN A 121 8.13 -4.20 -4.27
CA GLN A 121 7.14 -5.02 -4.94
C GLN A 121 7.58 -6.49 -5.02
N GLU A 122 8.84 -6.77 -5.34
CA GLU A 122 9.40 -8.11 -5.35
C GLU A 122 9.30 -8.78 -3.97
N TRP A 123 9.60 -8.05 -2.90
CA TRP A 123 9.46 -8.55 -1.53
C TRP A 123 8.01 -8.92 -1.19
N ARG A 124 7.02 -8.14 -1.65
CA ARG A 124 5.59 -8.47 -1.46
C ARG A 124 5.21 -9.77 -2.17
N VAL A 125 5.62 -9.92 -3.42
CA VAL A 125 5.33 -11.12 -4.21
C VAL A 125 5.98 -12.36 -3.60
N ALA A 126 7.25 -12.25 -3.17
CA ALA A 126 7.97 -13.35 -2.53
C ALA A 126 7.38 -13.73 -1.16
N SER A 127 6.95 -12.76 -0.37
CA SER A 127 6.37 -13.00 0.96
C SER A 127 4.97 -13.63 0.88
N MET A 128 4.16 -13.23 -0.11
CA MET A 128 2.84 -13.84 -0.35
C MET A 128 2.94 -15.29 -0.83
N ALA A 129 3.99 -15.64 -1.58
CA ALA A 129 4.22 -17.03 -1.99
C ALA A 129 4.55 -17.98 -0.81
N GLN A 130 5.02 -17.44 0.32
CA GLN A 130 5.39 -18.24 1.50
C GLN A 130 4.23 -18.45 2.49
N SER A 131 3.18 -17.62 2.42
CA SER A 131 2.01 -17.71 3.31
C SER A 131 0.81 -18.43 2.67
N ALA A 132 0.96 -18.94 1.45
CA ALA A 132 -0.02 -19.85 0.87
C ALA A 132 -0.12 -21.11 1.73
N PRO A 133 -1.33 -21.52 2.19
CA PRO A 133 -1.52 -22.84 2.77
C PRO A 133 -1.05 -23.87 1.76
N SER A 134 -0.33 -24.88 2.23
CA SER A 134 0.00 -26.08 1.48
C SER A 134 -1.27 -26.87 1.13
N GLU A 135 -2.13 -26.35 0.25
CA GLU A 135 -2.91 -27.23 -0.61
C GLU A 135 -1.99 -27.60 -1.76
N ALA A 136 -1.33 -28.74 -1.55
CA ALA A 136 -0.62 -29.44 -2.59
C ALA A 136 -1.47 -29.45 -3.87
N PRO A 137 -0.95 -29.08 -5.05
CA PRO A 137 -1.40 -29.79 -6.21
C PRO A 137 -0.96 -31.23 -5.95
N SER A 138 -1.94 -32.12 -5.82
CA SER A 138 -1.72 -33.56 -5.91
C SER A 138 -1.13 -33.85 -7.30
N CYS A 139 0.18 -33.62 -7.44
CA CYS A 139 0.98 -34.15 -8.53
C CYS A 139 1.31 -35.59 -8.16
N SER A 140 0.29 -36.44 -8.27
CA SER A 140 0.43 -37.89 -8.31
C SER A 140 0.62 -38.36 -9.76
N PRO A 141 1.32 -39.48 -9.98
CA PRO A 141 2.53 -39.50 -10.80
C PRO A 141 2.41 -40.56 -11.90
N PHE A 142 1.96 -40.20 -13.09
CA PHE A 142 1.94 -41.12 -14.23
C PHE A 142 2.13 -40.36 -15.54
N GLY A 143 3.30 -40.48 -16.17
CA GLY A 143 3.48 -39.92 -17.51
C GLY A 143 4.90 -39.76 -18.03
N LYS A 144 5.60 -40.89 -18.22
CA LYS A 144 6.75 -41.06 -19.14
C LYS A 144 8.09 -40.48 -18.67
N LYS A 145 8.88 -41.35 -18.02
CA LYS A 145 10.35 -41.26 -18.07
C LYS A 145 10.80 -41.23 -19.53
N LYS A 146 11.15 -40.06 -20.05
CA LYS A 146 11.99 -39.97 -21.24
C LYS A 146 13.42 -40.14 -20.75
N LYS A 147 13.98 -41.35 -20.91
CA LYS A 147 15.42 -41.59 -20.75
C LYS A 147 16.14 -40.63 -21.69
N TYR A 148 16.67 -39.52 -21.17
CA TYR A 148 17.69 -38.77 -21.88
C TYR A 148 18.95 -39.64 -21.82
N LYS A 149 19.20 -40.29 -22.95
CA LYS A 149 20.29 -41.22 -23.15
C LYS A 149 21.55 -40.38 -23.23
N ASP A 150 22.36 -40.49 -22.19
CA ASP A 150 23.74 -40.06 -22.14
C ASP A 150 24.46 -40.40 -23.46
N LYS A 151 24.77 -39.38 -24.26
CA LYS A 151 25.45 -39.51 -25.56
C LYS A 151 26.26 -38.27 -25.90
N TYR A 152 27.02 -37.74 -24.96
CA TYR A 152 28.15 -36.87 -25.30
C TYR A 152 29.35 -37.20 -24.42
N LEU A 153 29.87 -38.41 -24.61
CA LEU A 153 31.30 -38.64 -24.45
C LEU A 153 31.78 -39.58 -25.56
N ALA A 154 32.01 -38.98 -26.73
CA ALA A 154 32.80 -39.58 -27.78
C ALA A 154 33.83 -38.53 -28.25
N LYS A 155 35.05 -38.72 -27.76
CA LYS A 155 36.33 -38.63 -28.49
C LYS A 155 36.65 -37.32 -29.23
N HIS A 156 37.68 -36.62 -28.78
CA HIS A 156 39.02 -36.79 -29.37
C HIS A 156 40.10 -36.36 -28.38
#